data_AF-A0A2D5YUT5-F1
#
_entry.id   AF-A0A2D5YUT5-F1
#
_cell.length_a   1.000
_cell.length_b   1.000
_cell.length_c   1.000
_cell.angle_alpha   90.00
_cell.angle_beta   90.00
_cell.angle_gamma   90.00
#
_symmetry.space_group_name_H-M   'P 1'
#
loop_
_entity.id
_entity.type
_entity.pdbx_description
1 polymer ?
#
loop_
_entity_poly.entity_id
_entity_poly.type
_entity_poly.pdbx_seq_one_letter_code
_entity_poly.pdbx_strand_id
1 'polypeptide(L)'
;ETDAVERAVGSWAGWAKGNDGVHEALMQCCAGNAGRSMYYVWDSIVTKDSGDVRVNLHLNRASRWLDVDSYLPYEGKVVLKIKDAPRVAVRIPRWTDASQVSCQVNGKDLPLDWDGSYIQIKGLKSGDQITIQFPMRENTVIQRISDVPYKLKLKGNTVVDIEPKGKIYPLYQRDHYLKDKAPMKKVSRFVSTDTIQW
;
A
#
# COMPACT_ATOMS: atom_id res chain seq x y z
N GLU A 1 -12.00 14.37 -28.26
CA GLU A 1 -11.38 13.10 -27.82
C GLU A 1 -10.92 13.11 -26.36
N THR A 2 -10.55 14.26 -25.77
CA THR A 2 -10.13 14.41 -24.36
C THR A 2 -11.14 13.91 -23.30
N ASP A 3 -12.43 13.85 -23.64
CA ASP A 3 -13.51 13.45 -22.73
C ASP A 3 -13.60 11.93 -22.48
N ALA A 4 -13.04 11.09 -23.37
CA ALA A 4 -13.19 9.63 -23.26
C ALA A 4 -12.45 9.03 -22.04
N VAL A 5 -11.29 9.58 -21.67
CA VAL A 5 -10.52 9.11 -20.50
C VAL A 5 -11.17 9.57 -19.20
N GLU A 6 -11.65 10.81 -19.15
CA GLU A 6 -12.36 11.36 -17.98
C GLU A 6 -13.67 10.61 -17.73
N ARG A 7 -14.38 10.20 -18.79
CA ARG A 7 -15.57 9.35 -18.70
C ARG A 7 -15.27 7.88 -18.36
N ALA A 8 -14.02 7.45 -18.50
CA ALA A 8 -13.60 6.07 -18.24
C ALA A 8 -13.03 5.88 -16.82
N VAL A 9 -13.16 6.85 -15.91
CA VAL A 9 -12.76 6.70 -14.50
C VAL A 9 -13.40 5.45 -13.89
N GLY A 10 -12.57 4.59 -13.29
CA GLY A 10 -12.98 3.27 -12.77
C GLY A 10 -12.79 2.11 -13.75
N SER A 11 -12.43 2.40 -15.00
CA SER A 11 -12.06 1.39 -16.01
C SER A 11 -10.59 0.99 -15.90
N TRP A 12 -10.24 -0.14 -16.50
CA TRP A 12 -8.89 -0.72 -16.47
C TRP A 12 -8.36 -0.96 -17.88
N ALA A 13 -7.09 -0.59 -18.08
CA ALA A 13 -6.40 -0.77 -19.34
C ALA A 13 -5.90 -2.22 -19.50
N GLY A 14 -6.35 -2.91 -20.54
CA GLY A 14 -5.91 -4.25 -20.96
C GLY A 14 -4.72 -4.27 -21.91
N TRP A 15 -4.43 -3.16 -22.63
CA TRP A 15 -3.31 -3.07 -23.58
C TRP A 15 -2.42 -1.83 -23.36
N ALA A 16 -2.31 -1.37 -22.11
CA ALA A 16 -1.40 -0.28 -21.79
C ALA A 16 0.07 -0.66 -22.09
N LYS A 17 0.87 0.32 -22.49
CA LYS A 17 2.32 0.19 -22.50
C LYS A 17 2.85 0.31 -21.07
N GLY A 18 4.09 -0.13 -20.85
CA GLY A 18 4.74 0.00 -19.54
C GLY A 18 4.76 1.43 -18.98
N ASN A 19 4.68 2.44 -19.84
CA ASN A 19 4.78 3.88 -19.52
C ASN A 19 3.59 4.73 -19.99
N ASP A 20 2.58 4.16 -20.67
CA ASP A 20 1.55 4.92 -21.39
C ASP A 20 0.21 4.18 -21.41
N GLY A 21 -0.88 4.88 -21.09
CA GLY A 21 -2.24 4.35 -20.96
C GLY A 21 -3.07 4.25 -22.24
N VAL A 22 -2.46 4.40 -23.44
CA VAL A 22 -3.03 4.30 -24.82
C VAL A 22 -4.55 4.04 -24.98
N HIS A 23 -5.21 4.85 -25.84
CA HIS A 23 -6.68 4.92 -25.99
C HIS A 23 -7.42 3.60 -26.30
N GLU A 24 -6.80 2.63 -26.96
CA GLU A 24 -7.41 1.34 -27.35
C GLU A 24 -7.39 0.30 -26.21
N ALA A 25 -6.99 0.70 -25.01
CA ALA A 25 -6.73 -0.25 -23.94
C ALA A 25 -7.95 -0.61 -23.08
N LEU A 26 -9.15 -0.02 -23.24
CA LEU A 26 -10.26 -0.33 -22.34
C LEU A 26 -10.92 -1.68 -22.66
N MET A 27 -10.65 -2.68 -21.83
CA MET A 27 -11.18 -4.04 -21.98
C MET A 27 -12.05 -4.43 -20.78
N GLN A 28 -13.29 -4.84 -21.04
CA GLN A 28 -14.27 -5.12 -19.98
C GLN A 28 -13.89 -6.33 -19.11
N CYS A 29 -13.15 -7.31 -19.66
CA CYS A 29 -12.62 -8.41 -18.87
C CYS A 29 -11.61 -7.94 -17.81
N CYS A 30 -10.77 -6.95 -18.13
CA CYS A 30 -9.85 -6.33 -17.18
C CYS A 30 -10.62 -5.56 -16.11
N ALA A 31 -11.69 -4.84 -16.47
CA ALA A 31 -12.52 -4.15 -15.49
C ALA A 31 -13.15 -5.13 -14.47
N GLY A 32 -13.74 -6.23 -14.95
CA GLY A 32 -14.37 -7.24 -14.10
C GLY A 32 -13.39 -8.01 -13.19
N ASN A 33 -12.17 -8.28 -13.68
CA ASN A 33 -11.14 -8.97 -12.90
C ASN A 33 -10.45 -8.01 -11.93
N ALA A 34 -10.07 -6.81 -12.37
CA ALA A 34 -9.34 -5.86 -11.54
C ALA A 34 -10.20 -5.34 -10.37
N GLY A 35 -11.50 -5.15 -10.56
CA GLY A 35 -12.42 -4.85 -9.44
C GLY A 35 -12.38 -5.92 -8.35
N ARG A 36 -12.45 -7.21 -8.73
CA ARG A 36 -12.30 -8.34 -7.81
C ARG A 36 -10.92 -8.39 -7.17
N SER A 37 -9.86 -8.19 -7.95
CA SER A 37 -8.49 -8.13 -7.43
C SER A 37 -8.29 -7.01 -6.40
N MET A 38 -8.86 -5.83 -6.63
CA MET A 38 -8.81 -4.72 -5.67
C MET A 38 -9.53 -5.06 -4.37
N TYR A 39 -10.66 -5.78 -4.44
CA TYR A 39 -11.31 -6.30 -3.24
C TYR A 39 -10.40 -7.26 -2.46
N TYR A 40 -9.79 -8.25 -3.12
CA TYR A 40 -8.89 -9.18 -2.43
C TYR A 40 -7.65 -8.50 -1.87
N VAL A 41 -7.09 -7.50 -2.56
CA VAL A 41 -6.00 -6.67 -2.03
C VAL A 41 -6.48 -5.93 -0.78
N TRP A 42 -7.62 -5.24 -0.86
CA TRP A 42 -8.21 -4.53 0.27
C TRP A 42 -8.44 -5.47 1.46
N ASP A 43 -9.04 -6.63 1.24
CA ASP A 43 -9.31 -7.63 2.27
C ASP A 43 -8.04 -8.28 2.82
N SER A 44 -6.98 -8.37 2.02
CA SER A 44 -5.69 -8.88 2.45
C SER A 44 -4.85 -7.86 3.23
N ILE A 45 -5.20 -6.56 3.27
CA ILE A 45 -4.45 -5.55 4.05
C ILE A 45 -4.37 -5.96 5.53
N VAL A 46 -5.51 -6.33 6.12
CA VAL A 46 -5.65 -6.82 7.49
C VAL A 46 -6.44 -8.12 7.46
N THR A 47 -5.84 -9.20 7.95
CA THR A 47 -6.49 -10.50 8.10
C THR A 47 -6.50 -10.91 9.58
N LYS A 48 -7.35 -11.86 9.96
CA LYS A 48 -7.32 -12.47 11.29
C LYS A 48 -7.36 -13.98 11.15
N ASP A 49 -6.41 -14.66 11.75
CA ASP A 49 -6.34 -16.12 11.80
C ASP A 49 -5.90 -16.56 13.19
N SER A 50 -6.53 -17.62 13.73
CA SER A 50 -6.18 -18.22 15.02
C SER A 50 -6.07 -17.23 16.19
N GLY A 51 -6.85 -16.15 16.14
CA GLY A 51 -6.87 -15.08 17.15
C GLY A 51 -5.91 -13.91 16.89
N ASP A 52 -4.93 -14.07 16.00
CA ASP A 52 -3.94 -13.05 15.66
C ASP A 52 -4.41 -12.19 14.50
N VAL A 53 -4.35 -10.87 14.67
CA VAL A 53 -4.64 -9.90 13.61
C VAL A 53 -3.34 -9.59 12.87
N ARG A 54 -3.31 -9.85 11.57
CA ARG A 54 -2.13 -9.63 10.73
C ARG A 54 -2.33 -8.40 9.86
N VAL A 55 -1.36 -7.50 9.84
CA VAL A 55 -1.27 -6.38 8.89
C VAL A 55 -0.26 -6.78 7.82
N ASN A 56 -0.75 -7.16 6.65
CA ASN A 56 0.08 -7.70 5.56
C ASN A 56 0.53 -6.63 4.57
N LEU A 57 -0.25 -5.56 4.42
CA LEU A 57 0.03 -4.45 3.50
C LEU A 57 -0.06 -3.13 4.26
N HIS A 58 0.88 -2.23 3.99
CA HIS A 58 0.88 -0.88 4.56
C HIS A 58 0.03 0.05 3.67
N LEU A 59 -1.29 -0.16 3.70
CA LEU A 59 -2.31 0.64 3.03
C LEU A 59 -3.37 1.06 4.04
N ASN A 60 -3.95 2.26 3.87
CA ASN A 60 -4.98 2.74 4.77
C ASN A 60 -6.20 1.81 4.75
N ARG A 61 -6.58 1.29 5.93
CA ARG A 61 -7.78 0.46 6.09
C ARG A 61 -8.34 0.64 7.48
N ALA A 62 -9.66 0.78 7.57
CA ALA A 62 -10.37 0.53 8.82
C ALA A 62 -10.90 -0.91 8.81
N SER A 63 -10.72 -1.61 9.93
CA SER A 63 -11.32 -2.92 10.16
C SER A 63 -12.04 -2.93 11.51
N ARG A 64 -12.71 -4.04 11.82
CA ARG A 64 -13.30 -4.25 13.15
C ARG A 64 -12.25 -4.41 14.27
N TRP A 65 -11.03 -4.79 13.92
CA TRP A 65 -9.97 -5.12 14.89
C TRP A 65 -9.01 -3.96 15.15
N LEU A 66 -8.63 -3.25 14.09
CA LEU A 66 -7.74 -2.09 14.14
C LEU A 66 -7.89 -1.22 12.89
N ASP A 67 -7.43 0.02 13.00
CA ASP A 67 -7.22 0.89 11.84
C ASP A 67 -5.74 0.94 11.47
N VAL A 68 -5.45 0.95 10.17
CA VAL A 68 -4.12 1.14 9.58
C VAL A 68 -4.08 2.54 8.97
N ASP A 69 -3.14 3.35 9.43
CA ASP A 69 -2.78 4.64 8.85
C ASP A 69 -1.34 4.54 8.30
N SER A 70 -1.23 4.26 7.01
CA SER A 70 0.03 4.18 6.29
C SER A 70 0.45 5.54 5.76
N TYR A 71 1.75 5.84 5.91
CA TYR A 71 2.36 7.06 5.40
C TYR A 71 3.21 6.78 4.15
N LEU A 72 3.21 5.54 3.65
CA LEU A 72 3.86 5.20 2.40
C LEU A 72 3.19 5.91 1.21
N PRO A 73 3.97 6.25 0.17
CA PRO A 73 5.42 6.13 0.06
C PRO A 73 6.20 7.36 0.59
N TYR A 74 5.53 8.34 1.21
CA TYR A 74 6.18 9.56 1.69
C TYR A 74 7.15 9.29 2.85
N GLU A 75 6.66 8.57 3.85
CA GLU A 75 7.40 8.20 5.07
C GLU A 75 7.32 6.70 5.28
N GLY A 76 8.41 6.10 5.74
CA GLY A 76 8.46 4.69 6.14
C GLY A 76 7.84 4.56 7.52
N LYS A 77 6.53 4.76 7.58
CA LYS A 77 5.79 4.85 8.84
C LYS A 77 4.40 4.27 8.65
N VAL A 78 3.98 3.48 9.63
CA VAL A 78 2.61 3.01 9.75
C VAL A 78 2.16 3.19 11.20
N VAL A 79 0.95 3.71 11.38
CA VAL A 79 0.31 3.88 12.68
C VAL A 79 -0.90 2.96 12.73
N LEU A 80 -1.00 2.16 13.79
CA LEU A 80 -2.13 1.26 14.02
C LEU A 80 -2.91 1.74 15.23
N LYS A 81 -4.24 1.78 15.14
CA LYS A 81 -5.14 2.10 16.25
C LYS A 81 -5.94 0.87 16.62
N ILE A 82 -5.73 0.33 17.81
CA ILE A 82 -6.30 -0.95 18.24
C ILE A 82 -7.75 -0.78 18.69
N LYS A 83 -8.62 -1.69 18.25
CA LYS A 83 -10.04 -1.77 18.66
C LYS A 83 -10.31 -3.08 19.42
N ASP A 84 -10.00 -4.20 18.79
CA ASP A 84 -10.15 -5.56 19.30
C ASP A 84 -9.07 -6.49 18.68
N ALA A 85 -7.83 -6.25 19.07
CA ALA A 85 -6.66 -6.99 18.59
C ALA A 85 -5.60 -7.09 19.69
N PRO A 86 -5.75 -8.02 20.66
CA PRO A 86 -4.78 -8.16 21.75
C PRO A 86 -3.40 -8.66 21.29
N ARG A 87 -3.35 -9.21 20.07
CA ARG A 87 -2.16 -9.71 19.39
C ARG A 87 -2.18 -9.25 17.94
N VAL A 88 -1.13 -8.55 17.51
CA VAL A 88 -0.97 -8.04 16.15
C VAL A 88 0.38 -8.46 15.59
N ALA A 89 0.36 -9.01 14.38
CA ALA A 89 1.56 -9.26 13.58
C ALA A 89 1.63 -8.24 12.45
N VAL A 90 2.73 -7.50 12.30
CA VAL A 90 2.87 -6.48 11.24
C VAL A 90 4.00 -6.85 10.30
N ARG A 91 3.69 -6.99 9.00
CA ARG A 91 4.68 -7.33 7.98
C ARG A 91 5.60 -6.14 7.71
N ILE A 92 6.90 -6.32 7.89
CA ILE A 92 7.88 -5.31 7.51
C ILE A 92 8.32 -5.51 6.05
N PRO A 93 8.36 -4.44 5.22
CA PRO A 93 8.81 -4.54 3.83
C PRO A 93 10.24 -5.09 3.71
N ARG A 94 10.46 -5.99 2.75
CA ARG A 94 11.76 -6.67 2.56
C ARG A 94 12.93 -5.73 2.24
N TRP A 95 12.67 -4.54 1.70
CA TRP A 95 13.73 -3.56 1.43
C TRP A 95 14.32 -2.95 2.70
N THR A 96 13.66 -3.12 3.84
CA THR A 96 14.05 -2.54 5.12
C THR A 96 15.07 -3.43 5.83
N ASP A 97 16.14 -2.81 6.34
CA ASP A 97 17.04 -3.47 7.30
C ASP A 97 16.34 -3.56 8.66
N ALA A 98 16.22 -4.78 9.20
CA ALA A 98 15.54 -5.05 10.46
C ALA A 98 16.13 -4.26 11.65
N SER A 99 17.43 -3.96 11.62
CA SER A 99 18.10 -3.16 12.66
C SER A 99 17.68 -1.69 12.66
N GLN A 100 17.07 -1.21 11.58
CA GLN A 100 16.62 0.16 11.41
C GLN A 100 15.10 0.32 11.62
N VAL A 101 14.43 -0.76 12.03
CA VAL A 101 13.00 -0.74 12.37
C VAL A 101 12.86 -0.33 13.83
N SER A 102 11.92 0.58 14.11
CA SER A 102 11.49 0.89 15.47
C SER A 102 9.99 0.70 15.61
N CYS A 103 9.57 0.33 16.82
CA CYS A 103 8.16 0.20 17.17
C CYS A 103 7.92 0.87 18.52
N GLN A 104 6.83 1.61 18.61
CA GLN A 104 6.36 2.25 19.84
C GLN A 104 4.91 1.88 20.09
N VAL A 105 4.55 1.65 21.35
CA VAL A 105 3.16 1.53 21.82
C VAL A 105 2.89 2.68 22.76
N ASN A 106 1.90 3.52 22.41
CA ASN A 106 1.55 4.74 23.15
C ASN A 106 2.76 5.65 23.43
N GLY A 107 3.67 5.76 22.45
CA GLY A 107 4.88 6.59 22.52
C GLY A 107 6.03 5.99 23.32
N LYS A 108 5.89 4.76 23.85
CA LYS A 108 6.97 4.03 24.54
C LYS A 108 7.59 3.02 23.60
N ASP A 109 8.92 3.00 23.53
CA ASP A 109 9.66 2.05 22.71
C ASP A 109 9.36 0.61 23.13
N LEU A 110 9.14 -0.25 22.14
CA LEU A 110 8.88 -1.67 22.30
C LEU A 110 9.99 -2.46 21.57
N PRO A 111 10.74 -3.33 22.27
CA PRO A 111 11.64 -4.26 21.62
C PRO A 111 10.92 -5.14 20.60
N LEU A 112 11.55 -5.37 19.44
CA LEU A 112 10.94 -6.12 18.35
C LEU A 112 11.05 -7.62 18.57
N ASP A 113 9.90 -8.31 18.59
CA ASP A 113 9.77 -9.78 18.55
C ASP A 113 9.50 -10.18 17.09
N TRP A 114 10.47 -10.80 16.41
CA TRP A 114 10.38 -11.14 14.99
C TRP A 114 9.91 -12.58 14.75
N ASP A 115 9.00 -12.74 13.79
CA ASP A 115 8.60 -14.03 13.21
C ASP A 115 8.63 -13.92 11.68
N GLY A 116 9.71 -14.41 11.08
CA GLY A 116 9.98 -14.23 9.66
C GLY A 116 10.05 -12.74 9.28
N SER A 117 9.14 -12.30 8.40
CA SER A 117 9.03 -10.89 7.99
C SER A 117 8.05 -10.07 8.83
N TYR A 118 7.54 -10.61 9.94
CA TYR A 118 6.57 -9.95 10.80
C TYR A 118 7.21 -9.57 12.13
N ILE A 119 6.80 -8.43 12.68
CA ILE A 119 6.99 -8.12 14.10
C ILE A 119 5.70 -8.48 14.86
N GLN A 120 5.84 -9.11 16.02
CA GLN A 120 4.76 -9.58 16.88
C GLN A 120 4.58 -8.63 18.06
N ILE A 121 3.36 -8.17 18.28
CA ILE A 121 3.02 -7.22 19.34
C ILE A 121 1.84 -7.82 20.13
N LYS A 122 2.02 -7.99 21.44
CA LYS A 122 1.11 -8.73 22.31
C LYS A 122 0.69 -7.87 23.51
N GLY A 123 -0.42 -8.23 24.15
CA GLY A 123 -0.90 -7.54 25.36
C GLY A 123 -1.56 -6.19 25.07
N LEU A 124 -1.99 -5.98 23.82
CA LEU A 124 -2.62 -4.74 23.37
C LEU A 124 -4.05 -4.63 23.90
N LYS A 125 -4.48 -3.40 24.13
CA LYS A 125 -5.84 -3.04 24.57
C LYS A 125 -6.51 -2.11 23.56
N SER A 126 -7.84 -2.09 23.59
CA SER A 126 -8.61 -1.11 22.83
C SER A 126 -8.13 0.31 23.15
N GLY A 127 -7.92 1.12 22.12
CA GLY A 127 -7.38 2.47 22.24
C GLY A 127 -5.86 2.59 22.17
N ASP A 128 -5.11 1.48 22.25
CA ASP A 128 -3.65 1.53 22.08
C ASP A 128 -3.29 1.99 20.66
N GLN A 129 -2.25 2.82 20.58
CA GLN A 129 -1.66 3.26 19.33
C GLN A 129 -0.28 2.65 19.16
N ILE A 130 -0.08 1.93 18.06
CA ILE A 130 1.21 1.40 17.64
C ILE A 130 1.78 2.33 16.57
N THR A 131 3.03 2.72 16.68
CA THR A 131 3.76 3.45 15.62
C THR A 131 4.98 2.64 15.24
N ILE A 132 5.05 2.26 13.97
CA ILE A 132 6.19 1.53 13.41
C ILE A 132 6.86 2.44 12.40
N GLN A 133 8.17 2.55 12.49
CA GLN A 133 8.99 3.36 11.58
C GLN A 133 10.13 2.51 11.01
N PHE A 134 10.50 2.84 9.77
CA PHE A 134 11.58 2.23 9.04
C PHE A 134 12.08 3.20 7.96
N PRO A 135 13.34 3.07 7.50
CA PRO A 135 13.86 3.94 6.45
C PRO A 135 13.15 3.73 5.11
N MET A 136 12.78 4.84 4.47
CA MET A 136 12.44 4.83 3.04
C MET A 136 13.71 4.85 2.21
N ARG A 137 13.67 4.14 1.08
CA ARG A 137 14.76 4.08 0.12
C ARG A 137 14.24 4.50 -1.25
N GLU A 138 15.06 5.27 -1.96
CA GLU A 138 14.87 5.52 -3.38
C GLU A 138 15.88 4.69 -4.17
N ASN A 139 15.43 4.06 -5.23
CA ASN A 139 16.29 3.28 -6.12
C ASN A 139 15.87 3.43 -7.56
N THR A 140 16.84 3.32 -8.46
CA THR A 140 16.61 3.28 -9.90
C THR A 140 16.94 1.89 -10.41
N VAL A 141 16.03 1.29 -11.17
CA VAL A 141 16.25 -0.03 -11.79
C VAL A 141 15.98 0.07 -13.29
N ILE A 142 16.73 -0.70 -14.08
CA ILE A 142 16.43 -0.88 -15.50
C ILE A 142 15.68 -2.21 -15.63
N GLN A 143 14.43 -2.14 -16.07
CA GLN A 143 13.57 -3.30 -16.29
C GLN A 143 13.18 -3.35 -17.76
N ARG A 144 13.48 -4.48 -18.43
CA ARG A 144 12.96 -4.74 -19.76
C ARG A 144 11.51 -5.24 -19.65
N ILE A 145 10.58 -4.55 -20.31
CA ILE A 145 9.17 -4.94 -20.43
C ILE A 145 8.88 -5.06 -21.92
N SER A 146 8.53 -6.27 -22.36
CA SER A 146 8.60 -6.68 -23.77
C SER A 146 10.01 -6.43 -24.36
N ASP A 147 10.11 -5.66 -25.43
CA ASP A 147 11.34 -5.29 -26.13
C ASP A 147 11.93 -3.96 -25.67
N VAL A 148 11.25 -3.23 -24.77
CA VAL A 148 11.66 -1.89 -24.35
C VAL A 148 12.35 -1.93 -22.98
N PRO A 149 13.60 -1.44 -22.86
CA PRO A 149 14.23 -1.20 -21.57
C PRO A 149 13.65 0.07 -20.95
N TYR A 150 12.99 -0.05 -19.80
CA TYR A 150 12.52 1.07 -19.01
C TYR A 150 13.44 1.32 -17.83
N LYS A 151 13.79 2.58 -17.59
CA LYS A 151 14.43 3.01 -16.34
C LYS A 151 13.34 3.48 -15.39
N LEU A 152 13.17 2.77 -14.28
CA LEU A 152 12.16 3.02 -13.27
C LEU A 152 12.81 3.67 -12.05
N LYS A 153 12.28 4.81 -11.60
CA LYS A 153 12.59 5.39 -10.28
C LYS A 153 11.54 4.90 -9.30
N LEU A 154 11.98 4.30 -8.21
CA LEU A 154 11.13 3.81 -7.13
C LEU A 154 11.39 4.55 -5.82
N LYS A 155 10.34 4.72 -5.02
CA LYS A 155 10.39 5.06 -3.58
C LYS A 155 9.71 3.93 -2.81
N GLY A 156 10.50 3.10 -2.12
CA GLY A 156 10.05 1.79 -1.65
C GLY A 156 9.58 0.92 -2.82
N ASN A 157 8.33 0.44 -2.77
CA ASN A 157 7.70 -0.30 -3.88
C ASN A 157 6.89 0.57 -4.86
N THR A 158 6.89 1.89 -4.70
CA THR A 158 6.12 2.77 -5.60
C THR A 158 7.00 3.23 -6.74
N VAL A 159 6.64 2.88 -7.99
CA VAL A 159 7.20 3.54 -9.18
C VAL A 159 6.69 4.99 -9.17
N VAL A 160 7.62 5.92 -8.95
CA VAL A 160 7.38 7.36 -8.92
C VAL A 160 7.73 8.01 -10.25
N ASP A 161 8.60 7.38 -11.04
CA ASP A 161 8.91 7.82 -12.38
C ASP A 161 9.35 6.68 -13.32
N ILE A 162 9.22 6.89 -14.63
CA ILE A 162 9.60 5.98 -15.71
C ILE A 162 10.21 6.72 -16.91
N GLU A 163 11.28 6.16 -17.48
CA GLU A 163 11.86 6.59 -18.75
C GLU A 163 11.92 5.41 -19.76
N PRO A 164 11.58 5.63 -21.05
CA PRO A 164 11.04 6.86 -21.62
C PRO A 164 9.65 7.19 -21.08
N LYS A 165 9.27 8.47 -21.09
CA LYS A 165 7.91 8.89 -20.73
C LYS A 165 6.91 8.38 -21.77
N GLY A 166 5.67 8.12 -21.33
CA GLY A 166 4.56 7.97 -22.26
C GLY A 166 4.37 9.25 -23.08
N LYS A 167 3.74 9.13 -24.25
CA LYS A 167 3.48 10.22 -25.19
C LYS A 167 2.00 10.62 -25.22
N ILE A 168 1.08 9.67 -25.07
CA ILE A 168 -0.36 9.89 -25.19
C ILE A 168 -0.96 10.12 -23.80
N TYR A 169 -0.87 9.13 -22.92
CA TYR A 169 -1.32 9.23 -21.54
C TYR A 169 -0.21 8.74 -20.60
N PRO A 170 0.78 9.60 -20.28
CA PRO A 170 1.95 9.21 -19.50
C PRO A 170 1.54 8.65 -18.13
N LEU A 171 1.94 7.41 -17.86
CA LEU A 171 1.75 6.79 -16.56
C LEU A 171 2.85 7.25 -15.59
N TYR A 172 2.61 7.09 -14.28
CA TYR A 172 3.58 7.36 -13.22
C TYR A 172 4.03 8.82 -13.07
N GLN A 173 3.15 9.78 -13.35
CA GLN A 173 3.35 11.21 -13.04
C GLN A 173 3.19 11.46 -11.52
N ARG A 174 4.19 11.06 -10.73
CA ARG A 174 4.07 10.87 -9.28
C ARG A 174 5.15 11.58 -8.44
N ASP A 175 5.76 12.63 -8.98
CA ASP A 175 6.81 13.40 -8.30
C ASP A 175 6.38 13.94 -6.92
N HIS A 176 5.08 14.13 -6.70
CA HIS A 176 4.55 14.51 -5.40
C HIS A 176 4.91 13.52 -4.28
N TYR A 177 5.11 12.23 -4.59
CA TYR A 177 5.58 11.22 -3.63
C TYR A 177 7.04 11.39 -3.19
N LEU A 178 7.83 12.20 -3.90
CA LEU A 178 9.20 12.51 -3.49
C LEU A 178 9.27 13.39 -2.25
N LYS A 179 8.15 14.04 -1.85
CA LYS A 179 8.08 14.77 -0.59
C LYS A 179 8.28 13.83 0.61
N ASP A 180 8.84 14.37 1.69
CA ASP A 180 9.20 13.60 2.90
C ASP A 180 8.09 13.54 3.96
N LYS A 181 6.99 14.25 3.76
CA LYS A 181 5.86 14.27 4.70
C LYS A 181 4.58 13.87 4.00
N ALA A 182 3.89 12.87 4.58
CA ALA A 182 2.63 12.44 4.03
C ALA A 182 1.57 13.54 4.23
N PRO A 183 0.80 13.90 3.18
CA PRO A 183 -0.33 14.80 3.34
C PRO A 183 -1.40 14.12 4.20
N MET A 184 -1.94 14.86 5.17
CA MET A 184 -2.94 14.36 6.12
C MET A 184 -4.32 14.92 5.83
N LYS A 185 -5.35 14.07 5.92
CA LYS A 185 -6.75 14.48 5.81
C LYS A 185 -7.60 13.72 6.84
N LYS A 186 -8.50 14.43 7.51
CA LYS A 186 -9.50 13.81 8.39
C LYS A 186 -10.62 13.20 7.52
N VAL A 187 -10.93 11.93 7.78
CA VAL A 187 -11.96 11.18 7.04
C VAL A 187 -12.82 10.37 8.01
N SER A 188 -14.10 10.25 7.72
CA SER A 188 -14.97 9.25 8.35
C SER A 188 -14.81 7.94 7.59
N ARG A 189 -14.47 6.85 8.29
CA ARG A 189 -14.31 5.53 7.68
C ARG A 189 -15.53 4.67 8.00
N PHE A 190 -16.05 3.98 6.98
CA PHE A 190 -17.07 2.95 7.15
C PHE A 190 -16.39 1.59 7.34
N VAL A 191 -16.92 0.78 8.26
CA VAL A 191 -16.50 -0.61 8.46
C VAL A 191 -17.76 -1.45 8.40
N SER A 192 -17.83 -2.34 7.41
CA SER A 192 -18.92 -3.30 7.28
C SER A 192 -18.92 -4.29 8.44
N THR A 193 -20.11 -4.67 8.91
CA THR A 193 -20.28 -5.81 9.83
C THR A 193 -20.11 -7.15 9.10
N ASP A 194 -20.39 -7.16 7.80
CA ASP A 194 -20.33 -8.35 6.96
C ASP A 194 -19.03 -8.40 6.16
N THR A 195 -18.47 -9.60 6.02
CA THR A 195 -17.34 -9.89 5.12
C THR A 195 -17.87 -10.69 3.94
N ILE A 196 -17.63 -10.20 2.72
CA ILE A 196 -18.01 -10.91 1.51
C ILE A 196 -16.90 -11.89 1.15
N GLN A 197 -17.22 -13.17 1.05
CA GLN A 197 -16.33 -14.18 0.50
C GLN A 197 -16.83 -14.50 -0.91
N TRP A 198 -16.04 -14.12 -1.93
CA TRP A 198 -16.32 -14.38 -3.34
C TRP A 198 -15.66 -15.68 -3.79
#